data_AF-F4QCI3-F1
#
_entry.id   AF-F4QCI3-F1
#
_cell.length_a   1.000
_cell.length_b   1.000
_cell.length_c   1.000
_cell.angle_alpha   90.00
_cell.angle_beta   90.00
_cell.angle_gamma   90.00
#
_symmetry.space_group_name_H-M   'P 1'
#
loop_
_entity.id
_entity.type
_entity.pdbx_description
1 polymer ?
#
loop_
_entity_poly.entity_id
_entity_poly.type
_entity_poly.pdbx_seq_one_letter_code
_entity_poly.pdbx_strand_id
1 'polypeptide(L)'
;MLITHKKIFYINSHNRISVGRGLNTFELIEDDQSTIISIPVGNYSRKSLQDTLEKQLNALSPNNVKYAIGWPTSQQPNTGKYIFTCASTRDIQPIFSFTNQLFRHLGFNKDSKNPFKNNILESTNVINLQSDNVLFIHSDLCSNGDDDILQEVYSAAGNADFSNIHWQNYDVESYSKQLVSNTKTSFTIYLTDQDGNEVNLNGIYRIYRIKKMEQAISNQFDYRQMVGSGPQYEYTRVYPQAGATQTTVYQGGNDTIFEIPPTKAFNLSRSWFSFTFTLPATNNKFGFVFTDFTPFFRQIQINKKLNNTLNTFNSAVNTANQSYIPCYSCNTLVNMNPRYDGTSCDRAFTVPDYLSSGFAANTAVNLNVTIPFNELYESILSLDKDIMLNETLLVRFVWSELPNIGFGADASLTPQTNPVALTAPAGPNVQEGFSLLIPYCYTTTASLTGTNQPVSLRLNRLNGITLERIYHSLFVTASVANSAIYNNNVAATNLEHFYTNINNTRRMQYDYYPIVNDDYKALRDKLIDSTIQTPNIHNYNWCWLDRFDDGSFGLLDENIVSGIDLNLGEVKWDFIAFLSVATNLTHQSTVENEIQQTDNY
;
A
#
# COMPACT_ATOMS: atom_id res chain seq x y z
N MET A 1 14.63 -16.54 -3.95
CA MET A 1 14.28 -17.42 -5.09
C MET A 1 13.04 -18.23 -4.72
N LEU A 2 11.87 -17.59 -4.70
CA LEU A 2 10.61 -18.30 -4.52
C LEU A 2 10.07 -18.58 -5.92
N ILE A 3 9.86 -19.86 -6.26
CA ILE A 3 9.13 -20.21 -7.47
C ILE A 3 7.67 -20.01 -7.13
N THR A 4 7.07 -18.89 -7.50
CA THR A 4 5.61 -18.79 -7.52
C THR A 4 5.08 -19.14 -8.92
N HIS A 5 3.82 -18.84 -9.22
CA HIS A 5 2.90 -19.88 -9.67
C HIS A 5 1.66 -19.31 -10.49
N LYS A 6 0.94 -19.94 -11.47
CA LYS A 6 -0.29 -19.36 -12.16
C LYS A 6 -1.45 -20.31 -12.71
N LYS A 7 -2.65 -20.44 -12.08
CA LYS A 7 -4.09 -20.85 -12.46
C LYS A 7 -4.46 -22.12 -13.39
N ILE A 8 -5.57 -22.92 -13.18
CA ILE A 8 -6.06 -24.19 -13.95
C ILE A 8 -7.56 -24.67 -13.77
N PHE A 9 -8.08 -25.69 -14.54
CA PHE A 9 -9.46 -26.30 -14.54
C PHE A 9 -9.59 -27.87 -14.75
N TYR A 10 -10.82 -28.44 -14.62
CA TYR A 10 -11.43 -29.77 -15.05
C TYR A 10 -11.78 -30.92 -14.02
N ILE A 11 -12.45 -32.00 -14.48
CA ILE A 11 -13.65 -32.72 -13.91
C ILE A 11 -13.45 -34.21 -13.49
N ASN A 12 -14.21 -34.77 -12.50
CA ASN A 12 -14.75 -36.17 -12.57
C ASN A 12 -16.01 -36.46 -11.67
N SER A 13 -16.48 -37.72 -11.63
CA SER A 13 -17.83 -38.16 -11.18
C SER A 13 -18.02 -38.63 -9.74
N HIS A 14 -19.28 -38.56 -9.28
CA HIS A 14 -19.80 -39.22 -8.09
C HIS A 14 -20.47 -40.56 -8.43
N ASN A 15 -19.66 -41.62 -8.56
CA ASN A 15 -20.15 -43.00 -8.43
C ASN A 15 -20.17 -43.42 -6.95
N ARG A 16 -20.81 -42.59 -6.11
CA ARG A 16 -21.06 -42.91 -4.70
C ARG A 16 -22.22 -43.89 -4.58
N ILE A 17 -22.24 -44.59 -3.45
CA ILE A 17 -23.30 -45.50 -3.03
C ILE A 17 -23.93 -44.88 -1.79
N SER A 18 -25.22 -44.57 -1.80
CA SER A 18 -25.90 -43.90 -0.68
C SER A 18 -25.88 -44.77 0.58
N VAL A 19 -26.28 -46.04 0.46
CA VAL A 19 -26.09 -47.03 1.53
C VAL A 19 -24.65 -47.57 1.49
N GLY A 20 -23.72 -46.88 2.16
CA GLY A 20 -22.29 -47.18 2.17
C GLY A 20 -21.87 -48.39 3.04
N ARG A 21 -20.78 -49.07 2.67
CA ARG A 21 -20.27 -50.26 3.38
C ARG A 21 -19.81 -49.92 4.80
N GLY A 22 -20.40 -50.59 5.80
CA GLY A 22 -20.13 -50.36 7.22
C GLY A 22 -21.02 -49.27 7.85
N LEU A 23 -21.81 -48.58 7.04
CA LEU A 23 -22.71 -47.49 7.41
C LEU A 23 -24.18 -47.84 7.04
N ASN A 24 -24.44 -49.14 6.85
CA ASN A 24 -25.62 -49.73 6.21
C ASN A 24 -26.49 -50.57 7.16
N THR A 25 -26.31 -50.42 8.48
CA THR A 25 -26.95 -51.27 9.50
C THR A 25 -27.67 -50.47 10.59
N PHE A 26 -28.63 -51.07 11.26
CA PHE A 26 -29.18 -50.54 12.52
C PHE A 26 -29.65 -51.67 13.43
N GLU A 27 -29.85 -51.36 14.71
CA GLU A 27 -30.39 -52.33 15.66
C GLU A 27 -31.92 -52.22 15.71
N LEU A 28 -32.58 -53.36 15.50
CA LEU A 28 -34.00 -53.56 15.76
C LEU A 28 -34.15 -54.25 17.12
N ILE A 29 -34.93 -53.66 18.02
CA ILE A 29 -35.26 -54.23 19.34
C ILE A 29 -36.75 -54.58 19.37
N GLU A 30 -37.08 -55.78 19.83
CA GLU A 30 -38.44 -56.31 20.01
C GLU A 30 -38.50 -57.04 21.36
N ASP A 31 -39.21 -56.49 22.34
CA ASP A 31 -39.13 -56.90 23.76
C ASP A 31 -37.66 -57.00 24.23
N ASP A 32 -37.29 -58.07 24.93
CA ASP A 32 -35.94 -58.35 25.42
C ASP A 32 -34.99 -58.95 24.37
N GLN A 33 -35.30 -58.83 23.07
CA GLN A 33 -34.47 -59.35 21.96
C GLN A 33 -34.07 -58.24 21.00
N SER A 34 -32.81 -58.23 20.55
CA SER A 34 -32.37 -57.35 19.47
C SER A 34 -31.65 -58.08 18.34
N THR A 35 -31.67 -57.48 17.15
CA THR A 35 -31.08 -58.00 15.92
C THR A 35 -30.50 -56.86 15.09
N ILE A 36 -29.46 -57.14 14.31
CA ILE A 36 -28.85 -56.14 13.41
C ILE A 36 -29.46 -56.27 12.03
N ILE A 37 -30.28 -55.30 11.64
CA ILE A 37 -30.82 -55.19 10.29
C ILE A 37 -29.73 -54.60 9.39
N SER A 38 -29.39 -55.31 8.32
CA SER A 38 -28.38 -54.89 7.33
C SER A 38 -29.01 -54.70 5.96
N ILE A 39 -28.98 -53.47 5.46
CA ILE A 39 -29.37 -53.17 4.08
C ILE A 39 -28.14 -53.46 3.19
N PRO A 40 -28.29 -54.11 2.03
CA PRO A 40 -27.19 -54.27 1.08
C PRO A 40 -26.60 -52.93 0.65
N VAL A 41 -25.31 -52.94 0.28
CA VAL A 41 -24.61 -51.76 -0.21
C VAL A 41 -25.09 -51.45 -1.63
N GLY A 42 -25.82 -50.35 -1.83
CA GLY A 42 -26.44 -49.99 -3.10
C GLY A 42 -27.01 -48.57 -3.14
N ASN A 43 -27.27 -48.05 -4.35
CA ASN A 43 -28.06 -46.84 -4.56
C ASN A 43 -29.54 -47.22 -4.64
N TYR A 44 -30.37 -46.47 -3.92
CA TYR A 44 -31.79 -46.78 -3.76
C TYR A 44 -32.69 -45.57 -4.03
N SER A 45 -33.64 -45.73 -4.95
CA SER A 45 -34.88 -44.94 -4.94
C SER A 45 -35.70 -45.22 -3.68
N ARG A 46 -36.60 -44.29 -3.32
CA ARG A 46 -37.54 -44.42 -2.19
C ARG A 46 -38.33 -45.73 -2.20
N LYS A 47 -38.71 -46.23 -3.39
CA LYS A 47 -39.42 -47.51 -3.53
C LYS A 47 -38.48 -48.71 -3.32
N SER A 48 -37.33 -48.73 -3.99
CA SER A 48 -36.36 -49.83 -3.83
C SER A 48 -35.79 -49.94 -2.40
N LEU A 49 -35.64 -48.83 -1.67
CA LEU A 49 -35.24 -48.87 -0.26
C LEU A 49 -36.35 -49.46 0.62
N GLN A 50 -37.61 -49.06 0.39
CA GLN A 50 -38.77 -49.65 1.06
C GLN A 50 -38.80 -51.17 0.87
N ASP A 51 -38.82 -51.64 -0.38
CA ASP A 51 -38.92 -53.07 -0.70
C ASP A 51 -37.77 -53.89 -0.09
N THR A 52 -36.57 -53.30 -0.05
CA THR A 52 -35.39 -53.95 0.52
C THR A 52 -35.45 -54.00 2.06
N LEU A 53 -35.78 -52.89 2.71
CA LEU A 53 -35.85 -52.80 4.17
C LEU A 53 -37.02 -53.60 4.74
N GLU A 54 -38.21 -53.50 4.11
CA GLU A 54 -39.40 -54.26 4.48
C GLU A 54 -39.13 -55.77 4.39
N LYS A 55 -38.42 -56.22 3.35
CA LYS A 55 -37.97 -57.61 3.22
C LYS A 55 -37.00 -58.02 4.34
N GLN A 56 -36.02 -57.19 4.68
CA GLN A 56 -35.06 -57.51 5.75
C GLN A 56 -35.72 -57.54 7.14
N LEU A 57 -36.56 -56.56 7.46
CA LEU A 57 -37.33 -56.51 8.71
C LEU A 57 -38.18 -57.79 8.89
N ASN A 58 -38.97 -58.15 7.87
CA ASN A 58 -39.84 -59.33 7.92
C ASN A 58 -39.08 -60.68 7.93
N ALA A 59 -37.80 -60.69 7.57
CA ALA A 59 -36.95 -61.89 7.55
C ALA A 59 -36.05 -62.04 8.79
N LEU A 60 -35.73 -60.94 9.49
CA LEU A 60 -34.80 -60.91 10.61
C LEU A 60 -35.47 -60.61 11.97
N SER A 61 -36.76 -60.24 11.98
CA SER A 61 -37.56 -60.01 13.21
C SER A 61 -37.51 -61.21 14.18
N PRO A 62 -36.89 -61.08 15.38
CA PRO A 62 -36.76 -62.19 16.32
C PRO A 62 -38.11 -62.69 16.85
N ASN A 63 -39.12 -61.82 16.97
CA ASN A 63 -40.45 -62.18 17.46
C ASN A 63 -41.48 -62.44 16.34
N ASN A 64 -41.05 -62.49 15.07
CA ASN A 64 -41.90 -62.66 13.88
C ASN A 64 -42.94 -61.54 13.67
N VAL A 65 -42.66 -60.33 14.18
CA VAL A 65 -43.41 -59.11 13.90
C VAL A 65 -43.41 -58.87 12.39
N LYS A 66 -44.58 -58.50 11.84
CA LYS A 66 -44.72 -58.13 10.43
C LYS A 66 -44.66 -56.63 10.26
N TYR A 67 -43.81 -56.19 9.33
CA TYR A 67 -43.55 -54.78 9.07
C TYR A 67 -44.05 -54.41 7.68
N ALA A 68 -44.59 -53.20 7.56
CA ALA A 68 -44.86 -52.56 6.27
C ALA A 68 -44.36 -51.12 6.31
N ILE A 69 -43.97 -50.58 5.16
CA ILE A 69 -43.39 -49.23 5.05
C ILE A 69 -44.13 -48.46 3.95
N GLY A 70 -44.69 -47.32 4.30
CA GLY A 70 -45.42 -46.44 3.39
C GLY A 70 -44.91 -45.01 3.37
N TRP A 71 -45.52 -44.19 2.51
CA TRP A 71 -45.40 -42.73 2.50
C TRP A 71 -46.66 -42.13 1.86
N PRO A 72 -46.92 -40.81 2.05
CA PRO A 72 -48.07 -40.15 1.43
C PRO A 72 -48.09 -40.29 -0.09
N THR A 73 -49.23 -40.70 -0.64
CA THR A 73 -49.45 -40.83 -2.09
C THR A 73 -49.78 -39.47 -2.72
N SER A 74 -49.95 -39.41 -4.05
CA SER A 74 -50.30 -38.18 -4.78
C SER A 74 -51.65 -37.54 -4.40
N GLN A 75 -52.44 -38.19 -3.53
CA GLN A 75 -53.69 -37.66 -2.97
C GLN A 75 -53.52 -37.06 -1.56
N GLN A 76 -52.29 -37.03 -1.03
CA GLN A 76 -51.96 -36.57 0.32
C GLN A 76 -50.75 -35.60 0.28
N PRO A 77 -50.59 -34.71 1.27
CA PRO A 77 -49.39 -33.88 1.38
C PRO A 77 -48.12 -34.73 1.49
N ASN A 78 -47.22 -34.64 0.51
CA ASN A 78 -45.96 -35.40 0.50
C ASN A 78 -44.97 -34.79 1.51
N THR A 79 -44.97 -35.32 2.73
CA THR A 79 -44.07 -34.93 3.82
C THR A 79 -42.61 -35.34 3.62
N GLY A 80 -42.27 -36.11 2.58
CA GLY A 80 -40.92 -36.63 2.35
C GLY A 80 -40.44 -37.71 3.34
N LYS A 81 -41.31 -38.18 4.24
CA LYS A 81 -41.01 -39.14 5.32
C LYS A 81 -41.39 -40.58 4.98
N TYR A 82 -40.87 -41.57 5.73
CA TYR A 82 -41.47 -42.89 5.81
C TYR A 82 -42.45 -42.99 6.97
N ILE A 83 -43.47 -43.82 6.79
CA ILE A 83 -44.40 -44.27 7.83
C ILE A 83 -44.22 -45.79 7.92
N PHE A 84 -43.63 -46.25 9.01
CA PHE A 84 -43.46 -47.67 9.32
C PHE A 84 -44.65 -48.13 10.15
N THR A 85 -45.21 -49.28 9.83
CA THR A 85 -46.23 -49.95 10.65
C THR A 85 -45.78 -51.35 11.01
N CYS A 86 -46.20 -51.82 12.18
CA CYS A 86 -45.94 -53.18 12.64
C CYS A 86 -47.24 -53.91 12.99
N ALA A 87 -47.22 -55.24 12.91
CA ALA A 87 -48.31 -56.10 13.34
C ALA A 87 -47.72 -57.35 14.01
N SER A 88 -48.13 -57.63 15.24
CA SER A 88 -47.70 -58.81 16.00
C SER A 88 -48.88 -59.45 16.73
N THR A 89 -48.77 -60.74 17.03
CA THR A 89 -49.78 -61.47 17.83
C THR A 89 -49.65 -61.23 19.34
N ARG A 90 -48.73 -60.35 19.76
CA ARG A 90 -48.38 -60.04 21.17
C ARG A 90 -48.41 -58.54 21.50
N ASP A 91 -48.83 -57.70 20.57
CA ASP A 91 -48.83 -56.21 20.65
C ASP A 91 -47.46 -55.56 20.99
N ILE A 92 -46.38 -56.25 20.63
CA ILE A 92 -44.99 -55.77 20.73
C ILE A 92 -44.86 -54.43 20.02
N GLN A 93 -44.29 -53.43 20.72
CA GLN A 93 -43.92 -52.12 20.15
C GLN A 93 -42.40 -52.10 19.90
N PRO A 94 -41.93 -52.26 18.65
CA PRO A 94 -40.50 -52.33 18.37
C PRO A 94 -39.77 -50.99 18.57
N ILE A 95 -38.44 -51.03 18.62
CA ILE A 95 -37.59 -49.83 18.68
C ILE A 95 -36.52 -49.91 17.59
N PHE A 96 -36.42 -48.87 16.76
CA PHE A 96 -35.31 -48.69 15.83
C PHE A 96 -34.20 -47.86 16.50
N SER A 97 -33.01 -48.44 16.61
CA SER A 97 -31.85 -47.92 17.35
C SER A 97 -30.71 -47.63 16.34
N PHE A 98 -30.39 -46.35 16.14
CA PHE A 98 -29.47 -45.88 15.08
C PHE A 98 -28.17 -45.28 15.63
N THR A 99 -27.02 -45.69 15.08
CA THR A 99 -25.68 -45.20 15.44
C THR A 99 -24.78 -44.85 14.24
N ASN A 100 -25.15 -45.22 13.01
CA ASN A 100 -24.42 -44.93 11.76
C ASN A 100 -25.31 -44.17 10.76
N GLN A 101 -24.79 -43.80 9.58
CA GLN A 101 -25.47 -42.95 8.59
C GLN A 101 -26.84 -43.44 8.08
N LEU A 102 -27.31 -44.65 8.41
CA LEU A 102 -28.64 -45.10 8.02
C LEU A 102 -29.78 -44.26 8.63
N PHE A 103 -29.53 -43.49 9.70
CA PHE A 103 -30.53 -42.52 10.19
C PHE A 103 -30.92 -41.49 9.11
N ARG A 104 -29.98 -41.04 8.24
CA ARG A 104 -30.29 -40.09 7.15
C ARG A 104 -31.25 -40.70 6.13
N HIS A 105 -30.94 -41.93 5.72
CA HIS A 105 -31.67 -42.71 4.73
C HIS A 105 -33.11 -43.05 5.16
N LEU A 106 -33.37 -43.13 6.47
CA LEU A 106 -34.68 -43.45 7.04
C LEU A 106 -35.35 -42.25 7.73
N GLY A 107 -34.73 -41.06 7.70
CA GLY A 107 -35.28 -39.82 8.22
C GLY A 107 -35.36 -39.76 9.75
N PHE A 108 -34.38 -40.28 10.47
CA PHE A 108 -34.25 -40.17 11.93
C PHE A 108 -33.04 -39.31 12.33
N ASN A 109 -32.84 -39.11 13.62
CA ASN A 109 -31.67 -38.41 14.16
C ASN A 109 -30.50 -39.38 14.40
N LYS A 110 -29.27 -38.86 14.42
CA LYS A 110 -28.10 -39.63 14.87
C LYS A 110 -28.25 -40.04 16.34
N ASP A 111 -27.68 -41.20 16.70
CA ASP A 111 -27.58 -41.72 18.07
C ASP A 111 -28.93 -41.76 18.80
N SER A 112 -29.99 -42.14 18.06
CA SER A 112 -31.39 -42.07 18.51
C SER A 112 -32.07 -43.43 18.59
N LYS A 113 -32.96 -43.57 19.59
CA LYS A 113 -33.87 -44.71 19.75
C LYS A 113 -35.30 -44.27 19.46
N ASN A 114 -35.94 -44.93 18.50
CA ASN A 114 -37.21 -44.53 17.90
C ASN A 114 -38.23 -45.64 18.14
N PRO A 115 -39.00 -45.59 19.25
CA PRO A 115 -40.00 -46.59 19.56
C PRO A 115 -41.26 -46.38 18.71
N PHE A 116 -41.83 -47.48 18.23
CA PHE A 116 -43.19 -47.48 17.68
C PHE A 116 -44.19 -47.13 18.79
N LYS A 117 -45.28 -46.47 18.40
CA LYS A 117 -46.38 -46.10 19.30
C LYS A 117 -47.68 -46.44 18.61
N ASN A 118 -48.55 -47.20 19.27
CA ASN A 118 -49.79 -47.72 18.71
C ASN A 118 -49.57 -48.42 17.35
N ASN A 119 -48.50 -49.22 17.26
CA ASN A 119 -48.07 -49.95 16.07
C ASN A 119 -47.63 -49.10 14.85
N ILE A 120 -47.31 -47.81 15.06
CA ILE A 120 -46.83 -46.88 14.02
C ILE A 120 -45.54 -46.18 14.47
N LEU A 121 -44.62 -45.95 13.52
CA LEU A 121 -43.48 -45.04 13.66
C LEU A 121 -43.38 -44.16 12.39
N GLU A 122 -43.24 -42.85 12.54
CA GLU A 122 -42.98 -41.92 11.43
C GLU A 122 -41.53 -41.42 11.50
N SER A 123 -40.86 -41.27 10.36
CA SER A 123 -39.57 -40.58 10.28
C SER A 123 -39.65 -39.19 10.94
N THR A 124 -38.72 -38.85 11.82
CA THR A 124 -38.64 -37.50 12.41
C THR A 124 -38.44 -36.43 11.32
N ASN A 125 -37.55 -36.73 10.38
CA ASN A 125 -37.04 -35.86 9.33
C ASN A 125 -37.46 -36.39 7.95
N VAL A 126 -37.36 -35.55 6.91
CA VAL A 126 -37.40 -35.99 5.50
C VAL A 126 -36.30 -37.03 5.27
N ILE A 127 -36.57 -38.09 4.51
CA ILE A 127 -35.55 -39.08 4.17
C ILE A 127 -34.53 -38.45 3.21
N ASN A 128 -33.24 -38.56 3.50
CA ASN A 128 -32.20 -38.19 2.55
C ASN A 128 -31.66 -39.43 1.86
N LEU A 129 -31.89 -39.54 0.55
CA LEU A 129 -31.38 -40.61 -0.30
C LEU A 129 -30.33 -40.12 -1.31
N GLN A 130 -30.12 -38.79 -1.40
CA GLN A 130 -29.04 -38.22 -2.20
C GLN A 130 -27.72 -38.44 -1.45
N SER A 131 -26.66 -38.84 -2.16
CA SER A 131 -25.33 -38.79 -1.56
C SER A 131 -24.98 -37.32 -1.27
N ASP A 132 -24.57 -37.03 -0.03
CA ASP A 132 -24.45 -35.66 0.46
C ASP A 132 -23.60 -34.74 -0.46
N ASN A 133 -24.11 -33.54 -0.71
CA ASN A 133 -23.74 -32.69 -1.85
C ASN A 133 -22.40 -31.94 -1.72
N VAL A 134 -21.55 -32.30 -0.75
CA VAL A 134 -20.25 -31.64 -0.51
C VAL A 134 -19.13 -32.67 -0.55
N LEU A 135 -18.06 -32.32 -1.26
CA LEU A 135 -16.82 -33.04 -1.35
C LEU A 135 -15.68 -32.12 -0.90
N PHE A 136 -14.96 -32.49 0.15
CA PHE A 136 -13.72 -31.79 0.52
C PHE A 136 -12.53 -32.47 -0.14
N ILE A 137 -11.70 -31.66 -0.80
CA ILE A 137 -10.39 -32.06 -1.32
C ILE A 137 -9.36 -31.65 -0.26
N HIS A 138 -8.73 -32.63 0.38
CA HIS A 138 -7.68 -32.42 1.37
C HIS A 138 -6.30 -32.45 0.72
N SER A 139 -5.37 -31.60 1.16
CA SER A 139 -3.97 -31.70 0.72
C SER A 139 -2.97 -31.04 1.67
N ASP A 140 -1.95 -31.82 2.04
CA ASP A 140 -0.80 -31.39 2.85
C ASP A 140 0.20 -30.46 2.11
N LEU A 141 -0.23 -29.87 1.00
CA LEU A 141 0.47 -28.87 0.19
C LEU A 141 0.19 -27.44 0.68
N CYS A 142 -1.01 -27.19 1.20
CA CYS A 142 -1.50 -25.89 1.67
C CYS A 142 -2.15 -25.99 3.05
N SER A 143 -2.16 -24.87 3.78
CA SER A 143 -2.90 -24.71 5.04
C SER A 143 -4.06 -23.75 4.82
N ASN A 144 -5.17 -24.05 5.49
CA ASN A 144 -6.35 -23.20 5.62
C ASN A 144 -6.47 -22.63 7.05
N GLY A 145 -5.33 -22.45 7.73
CA GLY A 145 -5.29 -22.32 9.19
C GLY A 145 -5.19 -23.69 9.84
N ASP A 146 -6.19 -24.06 10.64
CA ASP A 146 -6.22 -25.28 11.44
C ASP A 146 -6.66 -26.56 10.67
N ASP A 147 -6.98 -26.44 9.38
CA ASP A 147 -7.32 -27.57 8.50
C ASP A 147 -6.50 -27.62 7.19
N ASP A 148 -6.57 -28.76 6.50
CA ASP A 148 -5.87 -29.07 5.25
C ASP A 148 -6.80 -29.11 4.01
N ILE A 149 -7.98 -28.48 4.08
CA ILE A 149 -8.94 -28.42 2.98
C ILE A 149 -8.43 -27.46 1.90
N LEU A 150 -7.95 -28.05 0.81
CA LEU A 150 -7.53 -27.34 -0.41
C LEU A 150 -8.73 -26.74 -1.15
N GLN A 151 -9.86 -27.47 -1.23
CA GLN A 151 -11.06 -26.98 -1.92
C GLN A 151 -12.34 -27.71 -1.47
N GLU A 152 -13.41 -26.94 -1.28
CA GLU A 152 -14.78 -27.41 -1.13
C GLU A 152 -15.46 -27.51 -2.51
N VAL A 153 -16.07 -28.66 -2.83
CA VAL A 153 -16.74 -28.88 -4.13
C VAL A 153 -18.18 -29.30 -3.90
N TYR A 154 -19.11 -28.48 -4.39
CA TYR A 154 -20.55 -28.71 -4.30
C TYR A 154 -21.09 -29.35 -5.59
N SER A 155 -21.94 -30.38 -5.47
CA SER A 155 -22.79 -30.82 -6.58
C SER A 155 -23.94 -29.84 -6.80
N ALA A 156 -24.13 -29.39 -8.05
CA ALA A 156 -25.26 -28.56 -8.42
C ALA A 156 -26.59 -29.30 -8.23
N ALA A 157 -27.60 -28.59 -7.71
CA ALA A 157 -28.93 -29.16 -7.47
C ALA A 157 -29.56 -29.66 -8.78
N GLY A 158 -30.09 -30.89 -8.75
CA GLY A 158 -30.70 -31.54 -9.91
C GLY A 158 -29.79 -32.50 -10.68
N ASN A 159 -28.49 -32.59 -10.34
CA ASN A 159 -27.63 -33.66 -10.84
C ASN A 159 -28.11 -35.03 -10.33
N ALA A 160 -28.15 -36.03 -11.21
CA ALA A 160 -28.53 -37.40 -10.87
C ALA A 160 -27.36 -38.17 -10.23
N ASP A 161 -27.67 -39.25 -9.49
CA ASP A 161 -26.66 -40.21 -9.02
C ASP A 161 -25.89 -40.80 -10.22
N PHE A 162 -24.61 -41.15 -10.01
CA PHE A 162 -23.68 -41.61 -11.06
C PHE A 162 -23.32 -40.55 -12.14
N SER A 163 -23.53 -39.25 -11.87
CA SER A 163 -23.17 -38.17 -12.80
C SER A 163 -21.77 -37.55 -12.55
N ASN A 164 -21.29 -36.76 -13.51
CA ASN A 164 -20.01 -36.04 -13.44
C ASN A 164 -20.16 -34.68 -12.74
N ILE A 165 -19.38 -34.43 -11.67
CA ILE A 165 -19.35 -33.10 -11.03
C ILE A 165 -18.34 -32.22 -11.75
N HIS A 166 -18.83 -31.32 -12.60
CA HIS A 166 -18.01 -30.22 -13.10
C HIS A 166 -17.99 -29.10 -12.07
N TRP A 167 -16.84 -28.91 -11.42
CA TRP A 167 -16.54 -27.71 -10.67
C TRP A 167 -15.42 -26.91 -11.34
N GLN A 168 -15.58 -25.60 -11.39
CA GLN A 168 -14.62 -24.65 -11.93
C GLN A 168 -14.53 -23.47 -10.97
N ASN A 169 -13.31 -23.10 -10.59
CA ASN A 169 -13.10 -21.84 -9.90
C ASN A 169 -13.21 -20.66 -10.88
N TYR A 170 -14.02 -19.66 -10.54
CA TYR A 170 -14.13 -18.40 -11.29
C TYR A 170 -13.31 -17.26 -10.66
N ASP A 171 -12.98 -17.35 -9.37
CA ASP A 171 -12.16 -16.39 -8.63
C ASP A 171 -10.98 -17.09 -7.94
N VAL A 172 -9.81 -16.99 -8.56
CA VAL A 172 -8.60 -17.67 -8.07
C VAL A 172 -7.90 -16.91 -6.94
N GLU A 173 -8.30 -15.67 -6.65
CA GLU A 173 -7.75 -14.91 -5.53
C GLU A 173 -8.51 -15.22 -4.24
N SER A 174 -9.85 -15.09 -4.24
CA SER A 174 -10.69 -15.34 -3.05
C SER A 174 -10.66 -16.80 -2.56
N TYR A 175 -10.33 -17.77 -3.42
CA TYR A 175 -10.22 -19.19 -3.08
C TYR A 175 -8.77 -19.68 -2.97
N SER A 176 -7.78 -18.78 -2.96
CA SER A 176 -6.38 -19.17 -2.79
C SER A 176 -6.09 -19.62 -1.35
N LYS A 177 -5.15 -20.56 -1.18
CA LYS A 177 -4.68 -21.09 0.11
C LYS A 177 -3.16 -20.93 0.22
N GLN A 178 -2.65 -20.72 1.44
CA GLN A 178 -1.22 -20.53 1.68
C GLN A 178 -0.47 -21.87 1.59
N LEU A 179 0.67 -21.90 0.91
CA LEU A 179 1.55 -23.08 0.83
C LEU A 179 2.22 -23.35 2.19
N VAL A 180 2.21 -24.61 2.66
CA VAL A 180 2.87 -25.00 3.92
C VAL A 180 4.40 -25.04 3.76
N SER A 181 4.89 -25.33 2.55
CA SER A 181 6.33 -25.40 2.27
C SER A 181 6.66 -25.07 0.82
N ASN A 182 7.74 -24.32 0.64
CA ASN A 182 8.32 -23.99 -0.67
C ASN A 182 9.34 -25.05 -1.16
N THR A 183 9.65 -26.07 -0.36
CA THR A 183 10.68 -27.08 -0.64
C THR A 183 10.14 -28.51 -0.73
N LYS A 184 8.88 -28.74 -0.32
CA LYS A 184 8.23 -30.06 -0.33
C LYS A 184 7.89 -30.49 -1.77
N THR A 185 8.51 -31.58 -2.24
CA THR A 185 8.36 -32.09 -3.62
C THR A 185 7.31 -33.19 -3.78
N SER A 186 6.84 -33.76 -2.67
CA SER A 186 5.80 -34.80 -2.61
C SER A 186 4.68 -34.37 -1.67
N PHE A 187 3.43 -34.43 -2.14
CA PHE A 187 2.24 -34.07 -1.38
C PHE A 187 1.15 -35.15 -1.52
N THR A 188 0.29 -35.23 -0.52
CA THR A 188 -0.82 -36.17 -0.40
C THR A 188 -2.12 -35.45 -0.80
N ILE A 189 -3.02 -36.16 -1.47
CA ILE A 189 -4.39 -35.68 -1.74
C ILE A 189 -5.37 -36.81 -1.44
N TYR A 190 -6.36 -36.54 -0.59
CA TYR A 190 -7.49 -37.43 -0.33
C TYR A 190 -8.82 -36.68 -0.43
N LEU A 191 -9.92 -37.41 -0.33
CA LEU A 191 -11.28 -36.89 -0.47
C LEU A 191 -12.13 -37.34 0.72
N THR A 192 -12.90 -36.42 1.31
CA THR A 192 -13.88 -36.75 2.34
C THR A 192 -15.30 -36.30 1.97
N ASP A 193 -16.29 -36.90 2.62
CA ASP A 193 -17.66 -36.38 2.66
C ASP A 193 -17.81 -35.28 3.74
N GLN A 194 -19.00 -34.67 3.81
CA GLN A 194 -19.28 -33.63 4.81
C GLN A 194 -19.22 -34.09 6.28
N ASP A 195 -19.09 -35.41 6.53
CA ASP A 195 -18.95 -36.03 7.84
C ASP A 195 -17.49 -36.45 8.12
N GLY A 196 -16.55 -36.22 7.18
CA GLY A 196 -15.13 -36.59 7.29
C GLY A 196 -14.77 -38.01 6.84
N ASN A 197 -15.69 -38.79 6.27
CA ASN A 197 -15.43 -40.17 5.82
C ASN A 197 -14.74 -40.19 4.45
N GLU A 198 -13.76 -41.08 4.25
CA GLU A 198 -13.01 -41.16 2.98
C GLU A 198 -13.88 -41.63 1.80
N VAL A 199 -13.82 -40.89 0.67
CA VAL A 199 -14.67 -41.13 -0.50
C VAL A 199 -14.05 -42.14 -1.47
N ASN A 200 -14.54 -43.38 -1.42
CA ASN A 200 -14.23 -44.40 -2.42
C ASN A 200 -14.93 -44.09 -3.76
N LEU A 201 -14.18 -44.10 -4.87
CA LEU A 201 -14.69 -43.90 -6.24
C LEU A 201 -14.88 -45.20 -7.04
N ASN A 202 -14.86 -46.36 -6.38
CA ASN A 202 -15.19 -47.67 -6.97
C ASN A 202 -14.38 -48.00 -8.26
N GLY A 203 -13.09 -47.65 -8.26
CA GLY A 203 -12.16 -47.91 -9.36
C GLY A 203 -12.07 -46.81 -10.43
N ILE A 204 -12.84 -45.73 -10.33
CA ILE A 204 -12.76 -44.61 -11.29
C ILE A 204 -11.56 -43.70 -10.98
N TYR A 205 -10.88 -43.26 -12.05
CA TYR A 205 -9.68 -42.42 -11.97
C TYR A 205 -10.00 -41.00 -11.46
N ARG A 206 -9.01 -40.35 -10.83
CA ARG A 206 -9.07 -38.92 -10.46
C ARG A 206 -8.04 -38.16 -11.29
N ILE A 207 -8.42 -37.04 -11.89
CA ILE A 207 -7.49 -36.11 -12.55
C ILE A 207 -7.51 -34.80 -11.77
N TYR A 208 -6.68 -34.74 -10.73
CA TYR A 208 -6.30 -33.46 -10.17
C TYR A 208 -5.33 -32.79 -11.13
N ARG A 209 -5.57 -31.52 -11.43
CA ARG A 209 -4.61 -30.66 -12.09
C ARG A 209 -4.44 -29.47 -11.17
N ILE A 210 -3.23 -29.24 -10.66
CA ILE A 210 -2.95 -28.14 -9.75
C ILE A 210 -2.15 -27.08 -10.50
N LYS A 211 -2.70 -25.88 -10.56
CA LYS A 211 -1.89 -24.66 -10.51
C LYS A 211 -2.36 -23.82 -9.26
N LYS A 212 -1.89 -22.65 -8.80
CA LYS A 212 -0.56 -21.96 -8.73
C LYS A 212 -0.88 -20.41 -8.74
N MET A 213 -0.34 -19.52 -7.86
CA MET A 213 -0.45 -18.02 -7.95
C MET A 213 0.89 -17.27 -7.62
N GLU A 214 1.27 -16.20 -8.36
CA GLU A 214 2.51 -15.39 -8.21
C GLU A 214 2.15 -13.92 -8.08
N GLN A 215 2.32 -13.41 -6.87
CA GLN A 215 2.03 -12.04 -6.53
C GLN A 215 3.35 -11.29 -6.44
N ALA A 216 3.63 -10.44 -7.42
CA ALA A 216 4.70 -9.46 -7.30
C ALA A 216 4.28 -8.43 -6.24
N ILE A 217 5.07 -8.27 -5.19
CA ILE A 217 4.79 -7.37 -4.05
C ILE A 217 5.25 -5.95 -4.44
N SER A 218 4.76 -5.46 -5.59
CA SER A 218 5.44 -4.49 -6.46
C SER A 218 6.78 -5.01 -7.05
N ASN A 219 7.18 -4.45 -8.19
CA ASN A 219 8.52 -4.63 -8.77
C ASN A 219 9.59 -3.79 -8.04
N GLN A 220 9.20 -2.97 -7.06
CA GLN A 220 10.07 -1.97 -6.41
C GLN A 220 10.49 -2.35 -4.97
N PHE A 221 9.93 -3.40 -4.36
CA PHE A 221 10.10 -3.72 -2.93
C PHE A 221 10.80 -5.09 -2.67
N ASP A 222 12.11 -5.22 -2.98
CA ASP A 222 12.98 -6.29 -2.40
C ASP A 222 13.52 -5.85 -1.03
N TYR A 223 12.62 -5.72 -0.03
CA TYR A 223 13.03 -5.45 1.35
C TYR A 223 13.54 -6.72 2.03
N ARG A 224 14.84 -6.95 1.88
CA ARG A 224 15.58 -7.88 2.74
C ARG A 224 15.61 -7.35 4.16
N GLN A 225 15.27 -8.20 5.12
CA GLN A 225 15.34 -7.90 6.54
C GLN A 225 16.76 -7.46 6.92
N MET A 226 16.95 -6.18 7.24
CA MET A 226 18.17 -5.72 7.88
C MET A 226 18.26 -6.37 9.26
N VAL A 227 19.27 -7.22 9.45
CA VAL A 227 19.62 -7.76 10.77
C VAL A 227 19.98 -6.59 11.68
N GLY A 228 19.34 -6.51 12.84
CA GLY A 228 19.52 -5.40 13.77
C GLY A 228 20.96 -5.27 14.24
N SER A 229 21.69 -4.30 13.70
CA SER A 229 22.95 -3.86 14.27
C SER A 229 22.68 -3.12 15.59
N GLY A 230 23.59 -3.27 16.56
CA GLY A 230 23.72 -2.28 17.63
C GLY A 230 24.10 -0.90 17.05
N PRO A 231 23.99 0.19 17.83
CA PRO A 231 24.30 1.53 17.34
C PRO A 231 25.76 1.63 16.90
N GLN A 232 25.97 1.65 15.58
CA GLN A 232 27.23 2.05 14.98
C GLN A 232 27.12 3.56 14.71
N TYR A 233 28.06 4.34 15.26
CA TYR A 233 28.10 5.78 15.04
C TYR A 233 28.55 6.08 13.60
N GLU A 234 27.59 6.39 12.73
CA GLU A 234 27.82 6.81 11.34
C GLU A 234 27.53 8.31 11.21
N TYR A 235 28.47 9.07 10.62
CA TYR A 235 28.32 10.50 10.39
C TYR A 235 27.30 10.77 9.27
N THR A 236 26.04 10.99 9.65
CA THR A 236 24.97 11.39 8.74
C THR A 236 25.07 12.89 8.44
N ARG A 237 25.24 13.26 7.17
CA ARG A 237 25.22 14.68 6.74
C ARG A 237 23.77 15.14 6.53
N VAL A 238 23.38 16.19 7.25
CA VAL A 238 22.10 16.89 7.09
C VAL A 238 22.31 18.14 6.23
N TYR A 239 21.32 18.49 5.41
CA TYR A 239 21.29 19.71 4.58
C TYR A 239 20.22 20.69 5.08
N PRO A 240 20.28 21.98 4.72
CA PRO A 240 19.23 22.94 5.06
C PRO A 240 17.88 22.57 4.44
N GLN A 241 16.80 22.79 5.18
CA GLN A 241 15.41 22.56 4.75
C GLN A 241 15.01 23.41 3.52
N ALA A 242 15.65 24.57 3.34
CA ALA A 242 15.27 25.60 2.35
C ALA A 242 15.74 25.32 0.90
N GLY A 243 16.27 24.14 0.59
CA GLY A 243 16.81 23.77 -0.73
C GLY A 243 18.13 24.47 -1.11
N ALA A 244 18.31 25.73 -0.73
CA ALA A 244 19.54 26.49 -0.93
C ALA A 244 20.67 25.97 -0.02
N THR A 245 21.83 25.68 -0.61
CA THR A 245 23.07 25.32 0.11
C THR A 245 23.95 26.53 0.47
N GLN A 246 23.45 27.74 0.21
CA GLN A 246 24.14 29.01 0.40
C GLN A 246 23.17 30.04 0.98
N THR A 247 23.68 31.04 1.70
CA THR A 247 22.89 32.17 2.21
C THR A 247 23.75 33.42 2.26
N THR A 248 23.13 34.60 2.24
CA THR A 248 23.83 35.88 2.36
C THR A 248 23.76 36.40 3.80
N VAL A 249 24.78 37.15 4.24
CA VAL A 249 24.89 37.66 5.62
C VAL A 249 24.94 39.19 5.68
N TYR A 250 24.60 39.89 4.60
CA TYR A 250 24.87 41.33 4.45
C TYR A 250 24.16 42.22 5.47
N GLN A 251 22.88 41.95 5.77
CA GLN A 251 22.10 42.64 6.80
C GLN A 251 21.92 41.78 8.07
N GLY A 252 22.48 40.56 8.07
CA GLY A 252 22.19 39.55 9.08
C GLY A 252 20.71 39.15 9.13
N GLY A 253 20.32 38.40 10.16
CA GLY A 253 18.92 38.06 10.43
C GLY A 253 18.32 36.94 9.57
N ASN A 254 18.87 36.70 8.37
CA ASN A 254 18.63 35.49 7.59
C ASN A 254 18.88 34.25 8.45
N ASP A 255 18.08 33.20 8.25
CA ASP A 255 18.18 31.95 8.99
C ASP A 255 18.54 30.75 8.11
N THR A 256 18.87 29.63 8.76
CA THR A 256 19.16 28.35 8.11
C THR A 256 18.71 27.24 9.05
N ILE A 257 17.71 26.48 8.62
CA ILE A 257 17.02 25.47 9.42
C ILE A 257 17.47 24.07 8.97
N PHE A 258 17.80 23.22 9.93
CA PHE A 258 18.13 21.82 9.73
C PHE A 258 17.10 20.95 10.45
N GLU A 259 16.59 19.94 9.76
CA GLU A 259 15.70 18.94 10.34
C GLU A 259 16.50 17.73 10.82
N ILE A 260 16.36 17.36 12.09
CA ILE A 260 16.92 16.12 12.63
C ILE A 260 15.75 15.13 12.83
N PRO A 261 15.66 14.06 12.04
CA PRO A 261 14.50 13.18 12.02
C PRO A 261 14.42 12.29 13.28
N PRO A 262 13.21 11.92 13.72
CA PRO A 262 13.00 11.09 14.93
C PRO A 262 13.38 9.62 14.73
N THR A 263 13.68 9.20 13.50
CA THR A 263 13.86 7.79 13.10
C THR A 263 15.18 7.16 13.55
N LYS A 264 16.12 7.94 14.08
CA LYS A 264 17.40 7.47 14.61
C LYS A 264 17.71 8.16 15.94
N ALA A 265 18.41 7.48 16.84
CA ALA A 265 19.08 8.14 17.96
C ALA A 265 20.32 8.89 17.44
N PHE A 266 20.54 10.11 17.94
CA PHE A 266 21.64 10.98 17.53
C PHE A 266 22.31 11.62 18.76
N ASN A 267 23.60 11.91 18.66
CA ASN A 267 24.36 12.55 19.73
C ASN A 267 24.80 13.94 19.26
N LEU A 268 24.21 14.98 19.84
CA LEU A 268 24.41 16.34 19.36
C LEU A 268 25.83 16.83 19.61
N SER A 269 26.46 16.54 20.74
CA SER A 269 27.81 17.04 21.05
C SER A 269 28.88 16.47 20.13
N ARG A 270 28.65 15.28 19.56
CA ARG A 270 29.52 14.61 18.59
C ARG A 270 29.27 15.04 17.14
N SER A 271 28.35 15.99 16.94
CA SER A 271 28.04 16.60 15.64
C SER A 271 28.75 17.95 15.48
N TRP A 272 28.84 18.43 14.24
CA TRP A 272 29.37 19.76 13.95
C TRP A 272 28.60 20.42 12.81
N PHE A 273 28.58 21.75 12.79
CA PHE A 273 28.15 22.53 11.64
C PHE A 273 29.39 23.02 10.87
N SER A 274 29.36 22.96 9.53
CA SER A 274 30.48 23.37 8.68
C SER A 274 30.00 23.99 7.38
N PHE A 275 30.67 25.07 6.98
CA PHE A 275 30.35 25.88 5.80
C PHE A 275 31.60 26.60 5.27
N THR A 276 31.58 26.96 4.00
CA THR A 276 32.54 27.90 3.42
C THR A 276 31.93 29.30 3.47
N PHE A 277 32.61 30.23 4.13
CA PHE A 277 32.24 31.64 4.17
C PHE A 277 33.13 32.45 3.23
N THR A 278 32.51 33.27 2.37
CA THR A 278 33.21 34.14 1.42
C THR A 278 33.21 35.57 1.95
N LEU A 279 34.37 36.02 2.43
CA LEU A 279 34.61 37.43 2.77
C LEU A 279 34.71 38.25 1.48
N PRO A 280 33.90 39.32 1.29
CA PRO A 280 33.94 40.09 0.05
C PRO A 280 35.22 40.92 -0.09
N ALA A 281 35.69 41.07 -1.33
CA ALA A 281 36.80 41.95 -1.66
C ALA A 281 36.48 43.40 -1.25
N THR A 282 37.35 44.02 -0.47
CA THR A 282 37.19 45.40 0.02
C THR A 282 38.20 46.31 -0.64
N ASN A 283 37.73 47.41 -1.24
CA ASN A 283 38.52 48.30 -2.11
C ASN A 283 39.84 48.75 -1.47
N ASN A 284 40.96 48.25 -2.01
CA ASN A 284 42.34 48.46 -1.53
C ASN A 284 42.60 48.10 -0.05
N LYS A 285 41.75 47.28 0.58
CA LYS A 285 41.93 46.79 1.96
C LYS A 285 42.21 45.28 1.98
N PHE A 286 42.97 44.83 2.97
CA PHE A 286 43.00 43.44 3.38
C PHE A 286 41.76 43.14 4.24
N GLY A 287 41.06 42.04 3.98
CA GLY A 287 39.95 41.60 4.81
C GLY A 287 40.44 40.87 6.07
N PHE A 288 39.78 41.14 7.20
CA PHE A 288 39.99 40.53 8.51
C PHE A 288 38.68 39.91 9.00
N VAL A 289 38.75 38.76 9.67
CA VAL A 289 37.63 38.06 10.32
C VAL A 289 37.97 37.76 11.76
N PHE A 290 36.99 37.93 12.67
CA PHE A 290 37.13 37.59 14.08
C PHE A 290 37.17 36.07 14.28
N THR A 291 38.15 35.58 15.06
CA THR A 291 38.37 34.14 15.30
C THR A 291 38.44 33.77 16.79
N ASP A 292 38.38 34.77 17.68
CA ASP A 292 38.33 34.59 19.13
C ASP A 292 36.97 34.05 19.63
N PHE A 293 35.91 34.15 18.83
CA PHE A 293 34.57 33.61 19.11
C PHE A 293 33.90 33.08 17.84
N THR A 294 32.61 32.74 17.92
CA THR A 294 31.76 32.37 16.77
C THR A 294 30.95 33.58 16.28
N PRO A 295 31.53 34.53 15.51
CA PRO A 295 30.82 35.76 15.13
C PRO A 295 29.68 35.51 14.13
N PHE A 296 29.65 34.36 13.47
CA PHE A 296 28.75 34.03 12.37
C PHE A 296 27.26 34.00 12.75
N PHE A 297 26.92 33.79 14.02
CA PHE A 297 25.53 33.68 14.47
C PHE A 297 25.17 34.70 15.54
N ARG A 298 24.07 35.41 15.32
CA ARG A 298 23.41 36.25 16.34
C ARG A 298 22.50 35.46 17.26
N GLN A 299 22.03 34.29 16.81
CA GLN A 299 21.19 33.39 17.60
C GLN A 299 21.25 31.96 17.04
N ILE A 300 21.15 30.97 17.93
CA ILE A 300 20.80 29.59 17.59
C ILE A 300 19.48 29.28 18.30
N GLN A 301 18.51 28.70 17.59
CA GLN A 301 17.21 28.28 18.12
C GLN A 301 17.04 26.77 17.91
N ILE A 302 16.48 26.08 18.89
CA ILE A 302 16.25 24.63 18.85
C ILE A 302 14.79 24.40 19.20
N ASN A 303 13.96 24.27 18.18
CA ASN A 303 12.52 24.33 18.32
C ASN A 303 11.96 22.93 18.62
N LYS A 304 11.87 22.65 19.92
CA LYS A 304 10.77 21.83 20.48
C LYS A 304 9.84 22.78 21.24
N LYS A 305 8.59 22.37 21.53
CA LYS A 305 7.59 23.25 22.17
C LYS A 305 7.80 23.47 23.68
N LEU A 306 9.03 23.81 24.09
CA LEU A 306 9.42 24.07 25.49
C LEU A 306 10.74 24.88 25.57
N ASN A 307 10.62 26.11 26.08
CA ASN A 307 11.63 27.01 26.67
C ASN A 307 13.06 27.10 26.07
N ASN A 308 13.42 28.33 25.65
CA ASN A 308 14.80 28.73 25.34
C ASN A 308 15.78 28.45 26.50
N THR A 309 16.90 27.81 26.19
CA THR A 309 18.14 27.90 26.98
C THR A 309 19.24 28.52 26.12
N LEU A 310 19.62 29.75 26.46
CA LEU A 310 20.91 30.34 26.09
C LEU A 310 22.04 29.66 26.88
N ASN A 311 23.27 29.67 26.34
CA ASN A 311 24.57 29.83 27.02
C ASN A 311 25.75 29.48 26.06
N THR A 312 27.01 29.38 26.52
CA THR A 312 28.21 29.76 25.73
C THR A 312 29.58 29.12 26.11
N PHE A 313 30.40 28.83 25.07
CA PHE A 313 31.89 28.77 24.97
C PHE A 313 32.73 27.63 25.62
N ASN A 314 33.62 27.00 24.81
CA ASN A 314 35.03 26.51 25.03
C ASN A 314 35.37 25.16 24.33
N SER A 315 36.53 24.52 24.63
CA SER A 315 37.28 23.57 23.76
C SER A 315 37.11 22.04 24.04
N ALA A 316 37.70 21.03 23.36
CA ALA A 316 39.11 20.76 22.97
C ALA A 316 39.29 19.45 22.12
N VAL A 317 40.16 19.20 21.10
CA VAL A 317 41.10 19.91 20.15
C VAL A 317 41.39 18.94 18.94
N ASN A 318 41.87 19.35 17.73
CA ASN A 318 42.59 18.41 16.82
C ASN A 318 43.57 19.00 15.73
N THR A 319 44.08 18.12 14.86
CA THR A 319 45.34 18.16 14.06
C THR A 319 45.29 18.81 12.67
N ALA A 320 46.48 18.92 12.04
CA ALA A 320 46.77 19.69 10.83
C ALA A 320 46.06 19.21 9.54
N ASN A 321 44.93 19.84 9.23
CA ASN A 321 44.69 20.52 7.95
C ASN A 321 43.78 21.72 8.22
N GLN A 322 43.95 22.82 7.49
CA GLN A 322 43.41 24.14 7.88
C GLN A 322 41.87 24.18 7.86
N SER A 323 41.27 24.01 9.04
CA SER A 323 39.87 24.32 9.32
C SER A 323 39.83 25.37 10.43
N TYR A 324 39.12 26.47 10.20
CA TYR A 324 38.98 27.51 11.21
C TYR A 324 37.90 27.10 12.21
N ILE A 325 38.35 26.68 13.39
CA ILE A 325 37.52 26.40 14.57
C ILE A 325 37.77 27.56 15.55
N PRO A 326 36.74 28.25 16.04
CA PRO A 326 36.91 29.39 16.94
C PRO A 326 37.49 29.00 18.30
N CYS A 327 38.07 29.98 19.01
CA CYS A 327 38.54 29.87 20.40
C CYS A 327 39.81 29.01 20.66
N TYR A 328 40.54 28.53 19.64
CA TYR A 328 41.75 27.71 19.84
C TYR A 328 43.07 28.49 19.86
N SER A 329 44.03 27.98 20.65
CA SER A 329 45.41 28.42 20.67
C SER A 329 46.02 28.41 19.26
N CYS A 330 46.53 29.58 18.85
CA CYS A 330 47.01 29.85 17.50
C CYS A 330 48.08 28.86 17.02
N ASN A 331 48.02 28.44 15.75
CA ASN A 331 49.13 27.68 15.12
C ASN A 331 50.07 28.62 14.33
N THR A 332 50.09 29.89 14.69
CA THR A 332 50.86 30.96 14.05
C THR A 332 52.03 31.38 14.94
N LEU A 333 53.11 31.88 14.32
CA LEU A 333 54.21 32.50 15.04
C LEU A 333 53.77 33.85 15.63
N VAL A 334 54.45 34.32 16.68
CA VAL A 334 54.16 35.60 17.37
C VAL A 334 53.86 36.76 16.40
N ASN A 335 54.67 36.90 15.35
CA ASN A 335 54.58 37.98 14.37
C ASN A 335 53.48 37.78 13.30
N MET A 336 52.67 36.72 13.41
CA MET A 336 51.63 36.30 12.46
C MET A 336 50.24 36.11 13.11
N ASN A 337 50.11 36.35 14.43
CA ASN A 337 48.82 36.49 15.14
C ASN A 337 48.59 37.98 15.46
N PRO A 338 47.91 38.74 14.58
CA PRO A 338 47.65 40.15 14.81
C PRO A 338 46.48 40.34 15.78
N ARG A 339 46.74 40.94 16.94
CA ARG A 339 45.68 41.48 17.80
C ARG A 339 45.07 42.74 17.17
N TYR A 340 43.86 43.10 17.60
CA TYR A 340 43.16 44.29 17.10
C TYR A 340 43.94 45.60 17.34
N ASP A 341 44.67 45.70 18.45
CA ASP A 341 45.59 46.80 18.79
C ASP A 341 46.93 46.76 18.03
N GLY A 342 47.07 45.84 17.07
CA GLY A 342 48.29 45.60 16.30
C GLY A 342 49.48 45.08 17.12
N THR A 343 49.28 44.67 18.38
CA THR A 343 50.33 43.99 19.13
C THR A 343 50.44 42.53 18.70
N SER A 344 51.67 42.00 18.74
CA SER A 344 51.93 40.57 18.55
C SER A 344 51.48 39.78 19.78
N CYS A 345 51.15 38.49 19.63
CA CYS A 345 50.73 37.69 20.79
C CYS A 345 51.90 37.40 21.75
N ASP A 346 51.67 37.51 23.06
CA ASP A 346 52.77 37.43 24.06
C ASP A 346 53.43 36.05 24.12
N ARG A 347 52.73 35.01 23.62
CA ARG A 347 53.19 33.62 23.54
C ARG A 347 52.56 32.95 22.31
N ALA A 348 53.39 32.47 21.38
CA ALA A 348 52.93 31.58 20.30
C ALA A 348 52.33 30.28 20.87
N PHE A 349 51.50 29.61 20.07
CA PHE A 349 50.98 28.26 20.33
C PHE A 349 50.17 28.06 21.62
N THR A 350 49.86 29.13 22.37
CA THR A 350 49.20 29.06 23.69
C THR A 350 48.18 30.17 23.96
N VAL A 351 48.05 31.14 23.06
CA VAL A 351 47.06 32.23 23.07
C VAL A 351 46.15 32.06 21.84
N PRO A 352 44.85 32.35 21.87
CA PRO A 352 44.00 32.26 20.68
C PRO A 352 44.46 33.13 19.51
N ASP A 353 44.14 32.72 18.27
CA ASP A 353 44.12 33.66 17.14
C ASP A 353 42.88 34.55 17.29
N TYR A 354 43.06 35.87 17.41
CA TYR A 354 41.95 36.82 17.55
C TYR A 354 41.38 37.26 16.20
N LEU A 355 42.26 37.36 15.20
CA LEU A 355 41.93 37.81 13.85
C LEU A 355 42.66 36.95 12.82
N SER A 356 41.95 36.52 11.79
CA SER A 356 42.55 35.95 10.57
C SER A 356 42.48 36.99 9.44
N SER A 357 43.59 37.24 8.75
CA SER A 357 43.70 38.21 7.66
C SER A 357 43.95 37.57 6.29
N GLY A 358 43.48 38.23 5.23
CA GLY A 358 43.74 37.80 3.86
C GLY A 358 45.20 38.03 3.43
N PHE A 359 45.70 37.20 2.51
CA PHE A 359 47.07 37.32 1.98
C PHE A 359 47.27 38.48 0.99
N ALA A 360 46.20 39.09 0.48
CA ALA A 360 46.24 40.18 -0.49
C ALA A 360 45.12 41.21 -0.23
N ALA A 361 45.38 42.48 -0.56
CA ALA A 361 44.37 43.52 -0.56
C ALA A 361 43.38 43.35 -1.74
N ASN A 362 42.19 43.94 -1.62
CA ASN A 362 41.14 43.93 -2.65
C ASN A 362 40.80 42.54 -3.22
N THR A 363 40.95 41.50 -2.41
CA THR A 363 40.78 40.09 -2.79
C THR A 363 39.76 39.46 -1.86
N ALA A 364 38.83 38.67 -2.40
CA ALA A 364 37.86 37.92 -1.61
C ALA A 364 38.55 36.74 -0.90
N VAL A 365 38.15 36.44 0.34
CA VAL A 365 38.79 35.40 1.17
C VAL A 365 37.77 34.32 1.51
N ASN A 366 38.02 33.09 1.04
CA ASN A 366 37.20 31.93 1.36
C ASN A 366 37.73 31.26 2.64
N LEU A 367 36.89 31.16 3.66
CA LEU A 367 37.20 30.54 4.95
C LEU A 367 36.35 29.28 5.13
N ASN A 368 37.01 28.14 5.37
CA ASN A 368 36.32 26.89 5.71
C ASN A 368 36.16 26.81 7.23
N VAL A 369 34.93 27.07 7.67
CA VAL A 369 34.56 27.17 9.09
C VAL A 369 33.96 25.83 9.54
N THR A 370 34.37 25.35 10.71
CA THR A 370 33.78 24.16 11.36
C THR A 370 33.58 24.46 12.84
N ILE A 371 32.36 24.26 13.32
CA ILE A 371 31.93 24.57 14.68
C ILE A 371 31.32 23.29 15.28
N PRO A 372 32.09 22.53 16.09
CA PRO A 372 31.58 21.35 16.74
C PRO A 372 30.66 21.71 17.93
N PHE A 373 29.63 20.90 18.15
CA PHE A 373 28.50 21.26 19.00
C PHE A 373 28.76 21.08 20.51
N ASN A 374 29.77 20.28 20.89
CA ASN A 374 30.26 20.21 22.27
C ASN A 374 30.76 21.57 22.80
N GLU A 375 31.27 22.44 21.92
CA GLU A 375 31.83 23.77 22.26
C GLU A 375 30.72 24.80 22.63
N LEU A 376 29.46 24.47 22.31
CA LEU A 376 28.28 25.29 22.56
C LEU A 376 27.66 24.91 23.92
N TYR A 377 28.44 25.10 24.98
CA TYR A 377 28.11 24.67 26.35
C TYR A 377 26.76 25.17 26.86
N GLU A 378 26.20 24.40 27.80
CA GLU A 378 24.95 24.68 28.53
C GLU A 378 23.70 24.77 27.62
N SER A 379 23.88 24.61 26.30
CA SER A 379 22.86 24.22 25.34
C SER A 379 22.78 22.69 25.23
N ILE A 380 21.61 22.18 24.81
CA ILE A 380 21.40 20.76 24.45
C ILE A 380 22.36 20.27 23.36
N LEU A 381 22.95 21.17 22.56
CA LEU A 381 24.01 20.86 21.60
C LEU A 381 25.26 20.27 22.27
N SER A 382 25.58 20.68 23.51
CA SER A 382 26.74 20.18 24.25
C SER A 382 26.52 18.85 24.99
N LEU A 383 25.31 18.29 24.94
CA LEU A 383 24.96 17.09 25.69
C LEU A 383 25.52 15.81 25.03
N ASP A 384 26.61 15.26 25.58
CA ASP A 384 27.13 13.93 25.18
C ASP A 384 26.24 12.79 25.71
N LYS A 385 25.10 12.61 25.05
CA LYS A 385 24.20 11.47 25.19
C LYS A 385 23.57 11.16 23.84
N ASP A 386 23.23 9.90 23.64
CA ASP A 386 22.39 9.50 22.52
C ASP A 386 20.94 9.91 22.83
N ILE A 387 20.42 10.85 22.04
CA ILE A 387 19.08 11.42 22.17
C ILE A 387 18.22 10.77 21.08
N MET A 388 17.07 10.22 21.47
CA MET A 388 16.00 9.84 20.55
C MET A 388 14.78 10.72 20.86
N LEU A 389 14.09 11.19 19.81
CA LEU A 389 12.92 12.06 19.93
C LEU A 389 11.73 11.42 19.22
N ASN A 390 10.53 11.70 19.71
CA ASN A 390 9.28 11.20 19.14
C ASN A 390 8.76 12.06 17.97
N GLU A 391 9.44 13.16 17.66
CA GLU A 391 9.08 14.16 16.65
C GLU A 391 10.36 14.80 16.09
N THR A 392 10.30 15.32 14.85
CA THR A 392 11.43 16.00 14.18
C THR A 392 11.89 17.22 14.98
N LEU A 393 13.20 17.38 15.14
CA LEU A 393 13.80 18.56 15.78
C LEU A 393 14.26 19.55 14.73
N LEU A 394 13.82 20.81 14.85
CA LEU A 394 14.30 21.91 14.00
C LEU A 394 15.42 22.67 14.71
N VAL A 395 16.62 22.63 14.14
CA VAL A 395 17.78 23.42 14.60
C VAL A 395 17.99 24.58 13.63
N ARG A 396 17.78 25.81 14.09
CA ARG A 396 17.88 27.04 13.31
C ARG A 396 19.10 27.84 13.73
N PHE A 397 19.95 28.17 12.77
CA PHE A 397 21.02 29.17 12.91
C PHE A 397 20.53 30.49 12.32
N VAL A 398 20.68 31.60 13.06
CA VAL A 398 20.35 32.95 12.58
C VAL A 398 21.65 33.73 12.42
N TRP A 399 21.95 34.14 11.20
CA TRP A 399 23.25 34.69 10.83
C TRP A 399 23.41 36.13 11.31
N SER A 400 24.63 36.45 11.75
CA SER A 400 25.04 37.82 12.04
C SER A 400 25.11 38.68 10.78
N GLU A 401 25.06 40.00 10.97
CA GLU A 401 25.40 40.96 9.93
C GLU A 401 26.90 40.94 9.63
N LEU A 402 27.27 41.19 8.37
CA LEU A 402 28.65 41.11 7.88
C LEU A 402 29.67 41.96 8.69
N PRO A 403 29.37 43.19 9.16
CA PRO A 403 30.28 43.95 10.01
C PRO A 403 30.63 43.30 11.36
N ASN A 404 29.77 42.44 11.90
CA ASN A 404 30.04 41.70 13.14
C ASN A 404 30.90 40.44 12.89
N ILE A 405 31.08 40.05 11.63
CA ILE A 405 31.93 38.92 11.21
C ILE A 405 33.34 39.39 10.82
N GLY A 406 33.48 40.61 10.28
CA GLY A 406 34.79 41.12 9.89
C GLY A 406 34.82 42.59 9.44
N PHE A 407 36.03 43.07 9.16
CA PHE A 407 36.35 44.43 8.72
C PHE A 407 37.48 44.42 7.68
N GLY A 408 37.72 45.53 6.99
CA GLY A 408 38.86 45.72 6.09
C GLY A 408 39.85 46.76 6.61
N ALA A 409 41.15 46.51 6.54
CA ALA A 409 42.22 47.44 6.96
C ALA A 409 43.37 47.53 5.94
N ASP A 410 44.24 48.53 6.04
CA ASP A 410 45.25 48.83 4.99
C ASP A 410 46.41 47.80 4.89
N ALA A 411 46.67 47.01 5.93
CA ALA A 411 47.75 46.01 5.93
C ALA A 411 47.40 44.79 6.78
N SER A 412 47.77 43.59 6.29
CA SER A 412 47.45 42.27 6.88
C SER A 412 48.01 42.01 8.28
N LEU A 413 48.96 42.82 8.77
CA LEU A 413 49.58 42.71 10.09
C LEU A 413 49.25 43.89 11.03
N THR A 414 48.58 44.94 10.56
CA THR A 414 48.21 46.11 11.38
C THR A 414 46.73 46.45 11.23
N PRO A 415 45.80 45.64 11.80
CA PRO A 415 44.35 45.79 11.64
C PRO A 415 43.81 47.18 12.02
N GLN A 416 44.47 47.87 12.95
CA GLN A 416 44.16 49.25 13.36
C GLN A 416 44.44 50.32 12.29
N THR A 417 45.09 50.01 11.16
CA THR A 417 45.40 50.99 10.11
C THR A 417 44.19 51.23 9.21
N ASN A 418 43.43 52.29 9.55
CA ASN A 418 42.20 52.72 8.88
C ASN A 418 41.20 51.56 8.67
N PRO A 419 40.69 50.93 9.75
CA PRO A 419 39.66 49.90 9.65
C PRO A 419 38.35 50.47 9.07
N VAL A 420 37.68 49.68 8.24
CA VAL A 420 36.42 50.00 7.58
C VAL A 420 35.47 48.81 7.71
N ALA A 421 34.22 49.05 8.07
CA ALA A 421 33.19 48.01 8.11
C ALA A 421 32.96 47.43 6.70
N LEU A 422 32.81 46.11 6.60
CA LEU A 422 32.56 45.44 5.33
C LEU A 422 31.16 45.80 4.81
N THR A 423 31.06 46.17 3.54
CA THR A 423 29.80 46.43 2.84
C THR A 423 29.45 45.28 1.90
N ALA A 424 28.17 45.17 1.54
CA ALA A 424 27.75 44.23 0.51
C ALA A 424 28.40 44.56 -0.84
N PRO A 425 28.81 43.55 -1.65
CA PRO A 425 29.15 43.74 -3.04
C PRO A 425 27.99 44.40 -3.81
N ALA A 426 28.31 45.30 -4.75
CA ALA A 426 27.33 45.91 -5.65
C ALA A 426 26.89 44.94 -6.77
N GLY A 427 26.29 43.81 -6.37
CA GLY A 427 25.65 42.83 -7.25
C GLY A 427 24.15 42.72 -6.94
N PRO A 428 23.34 42.17 -7.85
CA PRO A 428 21.90 41.98 -7.61
C PRO A 428 21.67 40.92 -6.53
N ASN A 429 21.14 41.34 -5.38
CA ASN A 429 20.61 40.41 -4.38
C ASN A 429 19.39 39.70 -4.99
N VAL A 430 19.50 38.40 -5.26
CA VAL A 430 18.34 37.54 -5.49
C VAL A 430 17.86 37.06 -4.13
N GLN A 431 16.81 37.69 -3.62
CA GLN A 431 16.16 37.32 -2.36
C GLN A 431 15.17 36.19 -2.64
N GLU A 432 15.67 34.96 -2.76
CA GLU A 432 14.81 33.77 -2.84
C GLU A 432 14.29 33.46 -1.43
N GLY A 433 12.99 33.66 -1.23
CA GLY A 433 12.27 33.18 -0.06
C GLY A 433 12.02 31.66 -0.15
N PHE A 434 11.53 31.08 0.94
CA PHE A 434 11.14 29.67 0.96
C PHE A 434 10.04 29.44 -0.08
N SER A 435 10.25 28.51 -1.01
CA SER A 435 9.27 28.17 -2.03
C SER A 435 8.73 26.76 -1.83
N LEU A 436 7.46 26.67 -1.44
CA LEU A 436 6.75 25.39 -1.36
C LEU A 436 6.14 25.07 -2.73
N LEU A 437 6.30 23.83 -3.18
CA LEU A 437 5.51 23.28 -4.28
C LEU A 437 4.17 22.80 -3.71
N ILE A 438 3.07 23.38 -4.17
CA ILE A 438 1.72 22.94 -3.79
C ILE A 438 0.94 22.47 -5.01
N PRO A 439 0.17 21.37 -4.92
CA PRO A 439 -0.75 20.96 -5.97
C PRO A 439 -1.82 22.02 -6.20
N TYR A 440 -1.97 22.45 -7.44
CA TYR A 440 -2.99 23.39 -7.90
C TYR A 440 -3.78 22.77 -9.05
N CYS A 441 -5.07 22.60 -8.82
CA CYS A 441 -6.01 22.10 -9.80
C CYS A 441 -6.93 23.22 -10.30
N TYR A 442 -7.11 23.31 -11.63
CA TYR A 442 -8.05 24.25 -12.24
C TYR A 442 -8.78 23.62 -13.42
N THR A 443 -10.00 24.10 -13.66
CA THR A 443 -10.89 23.57 -14.70
C THR A 443 -11.00 24.54 -15.88
N THR A 444 -10.95 24.00 -17.08
CA THR A 444 -11.28 24.69 -18.34
C THR A 444 -12.48 24.00 -18.98
N THR A 445 -13.33 24.76 -19.67
CA THR A 445 -14.49 24.23 -20.40
C THR A 445 -14.55 24.77 -21.82
N ALA A 446 -15.03 23.94 -22.74
CA ALA A 446 -15.23 24.29 -24.14
C ALA A 446 -16.50 23.63 -24.67
N SER A 447 -17.47 24.41 -25.14
CA SER A 447 -18.69 23.88 -25.77
C SER A 447 -18.47 23.79 -27.28
N LEU A 448 -18.46 22.55 -27.80
CA LEU A 448 -18.21 22.22 -29.20
C LEU A 448 -19.44 21.54 -29.82
N THR A 449 -19.53 21.59 -31.15
CA THR A 449 -20.66 21.06 -31.92
C THR A 449 -20.16 20.34 -33.18
N GLY A 450 -20.91 19.34 -33.65
CA GLY A 450 -20.52 18.50 -34.79
C GLY A 450 -20.02 17.11 -34.38
N THR A 451 -19.38 16.38 -35.30
CA THR A 451 -18.86 15.02 -35.06
C THR A 451 -17.39 14.98 -34.66
N ASN A 452 -16.55 15.89 -35.17
CA ASN A 452 -15.14 16.03 -34.79
C ASN A 452 -15.00 17.20 -33.82
N GLN A 453 -14.56 16.93 -32.59
CA GLN A 453 -14.53 17.92 -31.50
C GLN A 453 -13.12 18.00 -30.90
N PRO A 454 -12.27 18.94 -31.38
CA PRO A 454 -10.92 19.13 -30.91
C PRO A 454 -10.85 20.15 -29.76
N VAL A 455 -10.30 19.74 -28.62
CA VAL A 455 -9.94 20.62 -27.50
C VAL A 455 -8.41 20.75 -27.45
N SER A 456 -7.90 21.98 -27.44
CA SER A 456 -6.48 22.27 -27.23
C SER A 456 -6.30 23.09 -25.95
N LEU A 457 -5.45 22.61 -25.05
CA LEU A 457 -4.96 23.35 -23.89
C LEU A 457 -3.52 23.80 -24.15
N ARG A 458 -3.21 25.04 -23.79
CA ARG A 458 -1.85 25.59 -23.76
C ARG A 458 -1.47 25.84 -22.32
N LEU A 459 -0.37 25.24 -21.90
CA LEU A 459 0.09 25.18 -20.52
C LEU A 459 1.51 25.73 -20.48
N ASN A 460 1.76 26.74 -19.66
CA ASN A 460 3.08 27.36 -19.51
C ASN A 460 3.30 27.78 -18.05
N ARG A 461 4.42 28.45 -17.75
CA ARG A 461 4.78 28.88 -16.39
C ARG A 461 3.68 29.69 -15.63
N LEU A 462 2.74 30.32 -16.32
CA LEU A 462 1.59 31.00 -15.70
C LEU A 462 0.53 30.04 -15.16
N ASN A 463 0.60 28.75 -15.50
CA ASN A 463 -0.31 27.70 -15.05
C ASN A 463 0.31 26.79 -13.97
N GLY A 464 1.64 26.75 -13.84
CA GLY A 464 2.37 25.86 -12.95
C GLY A 464 3.88 25.84 -13.23
N ILE A 465 4.67 25.25 -12.32
CA ILE A 465 6.04 24.82 -12.59
C ILE A 465 5.99 23.52 -13.40
N THR A 466 5.17 22.56 -12.99
CA THR A 466 5.07 21.25 -13.61
C THR A 466 3.64 20.92 -13.99
N LEU A 467 3.48 20.02 -14.96
CA LEU A 467 2.22 19.40 -15.35
C LEU A 467 2.20 17.94 -14.92
N GLU A 468 1.35 17.58 -13.95
CA GLU A 468 1.24 16.21 -13.46
C GLU A 468 0.15 15.42 -14.22
N ARG A 469 -1.07 15.96 -14.28
CA ARG A 469 -2.27 15.20 -14.71
C ARG A 469 -3.27 16.09 -15.48
N ILE A 470 -3.95 15.49 -16.46
CA ILE A 470 -5.12 16.09 -17.13
C ILE A 470 -6.27 15.09 -17.12
N TYR A 471 -7.33 15.46 -16.42
CA TYR A 471 -8.61 14.77 -16.39
C TYR A 471 -9.54 15.41 -17.42
N HIS A 472 -10.14 14.64 -18.33
CA HIS A 472 -11.04 15.13 -19.37
C HIS A 472 -12.38 14.41 -19.38
N SER A 473 -13.48 15.15 -19.42
CA SER A 473 -14.85 14.63 -19.40
C SER A 473 -15.74 15.35 -20.41
N LEU A 474 -16.79 14.65 -20.88
CA LEU A 474 -17.70 15.11 -21.93
C LEU A 474 -19.14 15.22 -21.40
N PHE A 475 -19.70 16.42 -21.34
CA PHE A 475 -21.06 16.64 -20.83
C PHE A 475 -22.01 17.15 -21.91
N VAL A 476 -23.25 16.66 -21.94
CA VAL A 476 -24.28 17.17 -22.87
C VAL A 476 -24.70 18.59 -22.44
N THR A 477 -24.64 19.56 -23.35
CA THR A 477 -24.86 21.00 -23.02
C THR A 477 -26.32 21.36 -22.65
N ALA A 478 -27.27 20.43 -22.76
CA ALA A 478 -28.69 20.69 -22.53
C ALA A 478 -29.14 20.41 -21.07
N SER A 479 -29.54 21.46 -20.35
CA SER A 479 -30.01 21.36 -18.96
C SER A 479 -31.45 20.80 -18.86
N VAL A 480 -31.57 19.49 -18.67
CA VAL A 480 -32.84 18.83 -18.29
C VAL A 480 -32.68 18.13 -16.94
N ALA A 481 -33.51 18.55 -15.97
CA ALA A 481 -33.28 18.36 -14.53
C ALA A 481 -33.34 16.91 -13.98
N ASN A 482 -33.54 15.91 -14.84
CA ASN A 482 -33.45 14.48 -14.50
C ASN A 482 -32.76 13.65 -15.62
N SER A 483 -31.96 14.29 -16.50
CA SER A 483 -31.42 13.64 -17.70
C SER A 483 -30.11 14.27 -18.24
N ALA A 484 -29.29 14.88 -17.37
CA ALA A 484 -28.14 15.70 -17.80
C ALA A 484 -26.89 15.60 -16.89
N ILE A 485 -26.53 14.39 -16.46
CA ILE A 485 -25.11 14.02 -16.26
C ILE A 485 -24.90 12.73 -17.06
N TYR A 486 -24.52 12.88 -18.32
CA TYR A 486 -24.34 11.79 -19.28
C TYR A 486 -23.04 11.95 -20.06
N ASN A 487 -21.92 11.88 -19.35
CA ASN A 487 -20.68 11.32 -19.87
C ASN A 487 -20.88 9.80 -20.03
N ASN A 488 -21.69 9.40 -21.03
CA ASN A 488 -22.27 8.06 -21.14
C ASN A 488 -22.00 7.38 -22.49
N ASN A 489 -21.20 6.31 -22.45
CA ASN A 489 -20.81 5.52 -23.63
C ASN A 489 -21.84 4.44 -24.03
N VAL A 490 -23.02 4.43 -23.39
CA VAL A 490 -24.14 3.49 -23.65
C VAL A 490 -25.32 4.19 -24.37
N ALA A 491 -25.24 5.51 -24.59
CA ALA A 491 -26.26 6.29 -25.28
C ALA A 491 -26.04 6.36 -26.80
N ALA A 492 -27.08 6.75 -27.56
CA ALA A 492 -27.02 6.87 -29.03
C ALA A 492 -26.14 8.03 -29.56
N THR A 493 -25.54 8.82 -28.67
CA THR A 493 -24.58 9.90 -28.95
C THR A 493 -23.24 9.56 -28.30
N ASN A 494 -22.65 8.42 -28.69
CA ASN A 494 -21.44 7.90 -28.06
C ASN A 494 -20.15 8.45 -28.68
N LEU A 495 -19.08 8.42 -27.88
CA LEU A 495 -17.71 8.63 -28.32
C LEU A 495 -17.27 7.41 -29.14
N GLU A 496 -17.05 7.56 -30.44
CA GLU A 496 -16.69 6.47 -31.33
C GLU A 496 -15.19 6.13 -31.20
N HIS A 497 -14.36 7.16 -31.17
CA HIS A 497 -12.93 7.08 -30.87
C HIS A 497 -12.37 8.45 -30.50
N PHE A 498 -11.20 8.47 -29.88
CA PHE A 498 -10.44 9.70 -29.61
C PHE A 498 -8.93 9.47 -29.65
N TYR A 499 -8.16 10.55 -29.65
CA TYR A 499 -6.73 10.48 -29.31
C TYR A 499 -6.25 11.75 -28.61
N THR A 500 -5.13 11.64 -27.89
CA THR A 500 -4.46 12.79 -27.25
C THR A 500 -3.05 13.03 -27.78
N ASN A 501 -2.64 14.29 -27.78
CA ASN A 501 -1.29 14.74 -28.15
C ASN A 501 -0.63 15.50 -26.99
N ILE A 502 0.70 15.47 -26.96
CA ILE A 502 1.54 16.47 -26.30
C ILE A 502 2.47 17.08 -27.36
N ASN A 503 2.48 18.41 -27.49
CA ASN A 503 3.29 19.16 -28.44
C ASN A 503 3.15 18.66 -29.89
N ASN A 504 1.90 18.36 -30.29
CA ASN A 504 1.51 17.74 -31.57
C ASN A 504 2.07 16.32 -31.81
N THR A 505 2.73 15.71 -30.82
CA THR A 505 3.15 14.31 -30.83
C THR A 505 2.07 13.47 -30.15
N ARG A 506 1.58 12.43 -30.82
CA ARG A 506 0.55 11.54 -30.26
C ARG A 506 1.06 10.80 -29.02
N ARG A 507 0.21 10.72 -27.99
CA ARG A 507 0.44 9.88 -26.78
C ARG A 507 0.13 8.40 -27.03
N MET A 508 -0.61 8.08 -28.09
CA MET A 508 -1.07 6.73 -28.45
C MET A 508 -0.83 6.45 -29.94
N GLN A 509 -0.33 5.26 -30.26
CA GLN A 509 0.05 4.87 -31.63
C GLN A 509 -1.16 4.77 -32.58
N TYR A 510 -2.33 4.44 -32.04
CA TYR A 510 -3.60 4.28 -32.74
C TYR A 510 -4.68 5.09 -32.00
N ASP A 511 -5.81 5.33 -32.65
CA ASP A 511 -6.95 5.96 -31.99
C ASP A 511 -7.54 5.01 -30.94
N TYR A 512 -7.97 5.55 -29.81
CA TYR A 512 -8.57 4.77 -28.73
C TYR A 512 -10.06 4.60 -28.99
N TYR A 513 -10.49 3.36 -29.24
CA TYR A 513 -11.88 2.98 -29.43
C TYR A 513 -12.46 2.48 -28.10
N PRO A 514 -13.33 3.23 -27.41
CA PRO A 514 -13.91 2.83 -26.12
C PRO A 514 -15.01 1.78 -26.34
N ILE A 515 -14.62 0.58 -26.77
CA ILE A 515 -15.46 -0.61 -26.83
C ILE A 515 -15.78 -1.04 -25.39
N VAL A 516 -16.97 -1.60 -25.13
CA VAL A 516 -17.55 -1.93 -23.81
C VAL A 516 -16.50 -2.19 -22.70
N ASN A 517 -16.38 -1.22 -21.80
CA ASN A 517 -15.52 -1.18 -20.61
C ASN A 517 -13.99 -1.21 -20.87
N ASP A 518 -13.49 -1.04 -22.10
CA ASP A 518 -12.04 -1.07 -22.37
C ASP A 518 -11.32 0.18 -21.86
N ASP A 519 -11.96 1.35 -22.00
CA ASP A 519 -11.64 2.60 -21.33
C ASP A 519 -11.50 2.41 -19.80
N TYR A 520 -12.51 1.81 -19.17
CA TYR A 520 -12.46 1.48 -17.74
C TYR A 520 -11.31 0.52 -17.39
N LYS A 521 -10.99 -0.44 -18.26
CA LYS A 521 -9.85 -1.36 -18.07
C LYS A 521 -8.50 -0.62 -18.15
N ALA A 522 -8.35 0.30 -19.09
CA ALA A 522 -7.13 1.11 -19.30
C ALA A 522 -6.92 2.22 -18.26
N LEU A 523 -7.93 2.49 -17.44
CA LEU A 523 -7.87 3.39 -16.29
C LEU A 523 -8.04 2.68 -14.94
N ARG A 524 -8.19 1.35 -14.91
CA ARG A 524 -8.57 0.60 -13.70
C ARG A 524 -7.59 0.77 -12.54
N ASP A 525 -6.30 0.85 -12.85
CA ASP A 525 -5.20 1.12 -11.93
C ASP A 525 -5.25 2.55 -11.36
N LYS A 526 -5.62 3.54 -12.19
CA LYS A 526 -5.76 4.95 -11.83
C LYS A 526 -7.08 5.29 -11.13
N LEU A 527 -8.08 4.40 -11.21
CA LEU A 527 -9.41 4.56 -10.60
C LEU A 527 -9.56 3.80 -9.28
N ILE A 528 -8.51 3.12 -8.80
CA ILE A 528 -8.47 2.55 -7.44
C ILE A 528 -8.65 3.70 -6.43
N ASP A 529 -9.39 3.42 -5.35
CA ASP A 529 -9.78 4.36 -4.29
C ASP A 529 -10.55 5.63 -4.73
N SER A 530 -10.90 5.73 -6.02
CA SER A 530 -11.80 6.76 -6.54
C SER A 530 -13.29 6.43 -6.26
N THR A 531 -14.17 7.40 -6.54
CA THR A 531 -15.63 7.19 -6.53
C THR A 531 -16.13 6.31 -7.69
N ILE A 532 -15.30 6.05 -8.71
CA ILE A 532 -15.66 5.29 -9.91
C ILE A 532 -15.32 3.80 -9.72
N GLN A 533 -16.01 3.17 -8.77
CA GLN A 533 -15.67 1.83 -8.27
C GLN A 533 -16.08 0.65 -9.18
N THR A 534 -16.84 0.88 -10.25
CA THR A 534 -17.32 -0.18 -11.15
C THR A 534 -17.34 0.28 -12.61
N PRO A 535 -17.26 -0.67 -13.58
CA PRO A 535 -17.40 -0.32 -15.00
C PRO A 535 -18.75 0.35 -15.30
N ASN A 536 -19.82 -0.02 -14.58
CA ASN A 536 -21.12 0.61 -14.75
C ASN A 536 -21.11 2.07 -14.29
N ILE A 537 -20.47 2.38 -13.15
CA ILE A 537 -20.31 3.76 -12.70
C ILE A 537 -19.48 4.56 -13.72
N HIS A 538 -18.38 3.99 -14.25
CA HIS A 538 -17.57 4.64 -15.29
C HIS A 538 -18.36 4.86 -16.59
N ASN A 539 -19.16 3.89 -17.03
CA ASN A 539 -19.99 4.03 -18.23
C ASN A 539 -21.05 5.13 -18.13
N TYR A 540 -21.44 5.55 -16.92
CA TYR A 540 -22.29 6.73 -16.67
C TYR A 540 -21.52 7.97 -16.22
N ASN A 541 -20.20 7.85 -15.96
CA ASN A 541 -19.32 8.91 -15.48
C ASN A 541 -17.98 8.86 -16.26
N TRP A 542 -18.04 8.79 -17.59
CA TRP A 542 -16.86 8.63 -18.43
C TRP A 542 -15.89 9.80 -18.24
N CYS A 543 -14.62 9.47 -18.10
CA CYS A 543 -13.50 10.41 -18.05
C CYS A 543 -12.26 9.75 -18.66
N TRP A 544 -11.36 10.56 -19.19
CA TRP A 544 -10.01 10.17 -19.55
C TRP A 544 -8.98 10.81 -18.63
N LEU A 545 -7.88 10.11 -18.35
CA LEU A 545 -6.78 10.60 -17.52
C LEU A 545 -5.43 10.35 -18.20
N ASP A 546 -4.88 11.43 -18.76
CA ASP A 546 -3.47 11.49 -19.16
C ASP A 546 -2.63 11.90 -17.93
N ARG A 547 -1.63 11.08 -17.63
CA ARG A 547 -0.73 11.20 -16.47
C ARG A 547 0.71 11.36 -16.96
N PHE A 548 1.47 12.24 -16.32
CA PHE A 548 2.82 12.65 -16.74
C PHE A 548 3.88 12.55 -15.64
N ASP A 549 3.46 12.34 -14.39
CA ASP A 549 4.32 12.05 -13.24
C ASP A 549 4.99 10.65 -13.29
N ASP A 550 5.67 10.26 -12.20
CA ASP A 550 6.41 8.99 -12.09
C ASP A 550 5.53 7.74 -11.86
N GLY A 551 4.21 7.92 -11.70
CA GLY A 551 3.25 6.85 -11.43
C GLY A 551 2.98 6.56 -9.95
N SER A 552 3.69 7.14 -8.98
CA SER A 552 3.47 6.93 -7.54
C SER A 552 2.06 7.35 -7.10
N PHE A 553 1.36 6.53 -6.31
CA PHE A 553 0.02 6.83 -5.79
C PHE A 553 0.03 6.77 -4.26
N GLY A 554 -0.63 7.74 -3.62
CA GLY A 554 -1.00 7.69 -2.20
C GLY A 554 0.06 8.16 -1.19
N LEU A 555 1.35 8.14 -1.53
CA LEU A 555 2.43 8.72 -0.73
C LEU A 555 3.50 9.34 -1.65
N LEU A 556 3.35 10.62 -1.96
CA LEU A 556 4.49 11.45 -2.40
C LEU A 556 5.24 11.89 -1.14
N ASP A 557 6.57 11.76 -1.13
CA ASP A 557 7.38 12.58 -0.22
C ASP A 557 7.20 14.04 -0.66
N GLU A 558 6.70 14.89 0.24
CA GLU A 558 6.43 16.30 -0.07
C GLU A 558 7.71 16.97 -0.58
N ASN A 559 7.61 17.68 -1.73
CA ASN A 559 8.71 18.30 -2.51
C ASN A 559 9.45 17.42 -3.55
N ILE A 560 8.94 16.25 -3.97
CA ILE A 560 9.43 15.59 -5.21
C ILE A 560 8.84 16.30 -6.45
N VAL A 561 9.69 17.02 -7.19
CA VAL A 561 9.33 17.64 -8.49
C VAL A 561 8.94 16.56 -9.49
N SER A 562 7.71 16.64 -9.99
CA SER A 562 7.02 15.57 -10.71
C SER A 562 6.36 16.09 -11.99
N GLY A 563 6.25 15.26 -13.04
CA GLY A 563 5.55 15.65 -14.28
C GLY A 563 6.40 16.33 -15.35
N ILE A 564 5.76 17.08 -16.26
CA ILE A 564 6.45 17.83 -17.34
C ILE A 564 6.74 19.25 -16.89
N ASP A 565 8.01 19.65 -16.89
CA ASP A 565 8.47 21.00 -16.55
C ASP A 565 8.00 22.07 -17.57
N LEU A 566 7.15 22.98 -17.12
CA LEU A 566 6.57 24.11 -17.86
C LEU A 566 7.49 25.35 -17.91
N ASN A 567 8.62 25.32 -17.20
CA ASN A 567 9.68 26.34 -17.34
C ASN A 567 10.48 26.16 -18.64
N LEU A 568 10.50 24.95 -19.21
CA LEU A 568 11.20 24.63 -20.46
C LEU A 568 10.45 25.12 -21.72
N GLY A 569 9.16 25.45 -21.62
CA GLY A 569 8.36 26.02 -22.71
C GLY A 569 6.86 25.84 -22.57
N GLU A 570 6.10 26.34 -23.54
CA GLU A 570 4.66 26.05 -23.64
C GLU A 570 4.44 24.58 -24.03
N VAL A 571 3.70 23.86 -23.19
CA VAL A 571 3.18 22.52 -23.48
C VAL A 571 1.76 22.65 -24.06
N LYS A 572 1.57 22.13 -25.27
CA LYS A 572 0.25 22.02 -25.92
C LYS A 572 -0.28 20.60 -25.75
N TRP A 573 -1.33 20.42 -24.96
CA TRP A 573 -2.09 19.17 -24.92
C TRP A 573 -3.30 19.30 -25.84
N ASP A 574 -3.57 18.27 -26.64
CA ASP A 574 -4.79 18.18 -27.43
C ASP A 574 -5.57 16.92 -27.06
N PHE A 575 -6.89 17.01 -27.05
CA PHE A 575 -7.82 15.89 -27.08
C PHE A 575 -8.73 16.03 -28.30
N ILE A 576 -8.72 15.03 -29.18
CA ILE A 576 -9.46 15.02 -30.43
C ILE A 576 -10.49 13.89 -30.37
N ALA A 577 -11.77 14.23 -30.22
CA ALA A 577 -12.87 13.27 -30.17
C ALA A 577 -13.62 13.15 -31.50
N PHE A 578 -14.06 11.94 -31.81
CA PHE A 578 -14.95 11.62 -32.91
C PHE A 578 -16.23 10.99 -32.36
N LEU A 579 -17.37 11.61 -32.64
CA LEU A 579 -18.70 11.18 -32.22
C LEU A 579 -19.43 10.54 -33.40
N SER A 580 -20.15 9.45 -33.13
CA SER A 580 -20.95 8.72 -34.13
C SER A 580 -22.06 9.58 -34.75
N VAL A 581 -22.51 10.63 -34.05
CA VAL A 581 -23.51 11.61 -34.51
C VAL A 581 -23.17 13.02 -34.04
N ALA A 582 -23.53 14.01 -34.85
CA ALA A 582 -23.27 15.43 -34.55
C ALA A 582 -24.03 15.87 -33.30
N THR A 583 -23.29 16.20 -32.24
CA THR A 583 -23.83 16.47 -30.89
C THR A 583 -23.26 17.78 -30.35
N ASN A 584 -23.97 18.45 -29.43
CA ASN A 584 -23.45 19.61 -28.71
C ASN A 584 -22.95 19.16 -27.34
N LEU A 585 -21.62 19.19 -27.14
CA LEU A 585 -20.98 18.77 -25.89
C LEU A 585 -20.19 19.92 -25.27
N THR A 586 -20.30 20.05 -23.96
CA THR A 586 -19.40 20.82 -23.12
C THR A 586 -18.30 19.87 -22.66
N HIS A 587 -17.13 19.99 -23.29
CA HIS A 587 -15.90 19.41 -22.77
C HIS A 587 -15.49 20.12 -21.49
N GLN A 588 -15.00 19.35 -20.52
CA GLN A 588 -14.41 19.86 -19.29
C GLN A 588 -13.06 19.19 -19.08
N SER A 589 -12.01 19.99 -18.94
CA SER A 589 -10.65 19.51 -18.65
C SER A 589 -10.17 20.11 -17.33
N THR A 590 -9.94 19.27 -16.34
CA THR A 590 -9.28 19.66 -15.09
C THR A 590 -7.80 19.33 -15.21
N VAL A 591 -6.97 20.36 -15.09
CA VAL A 591 -5.51 20.28 -15.13
C VAL A 591 -5.00 20.32 -13.70
N GLU A 592 -4.01 19.48 -13.39
CA GLU A 592 -3.35 19.39 -12.10
C GLU A 592 -1.84 19.61 -12.29
N ASN A 593 -1.33 20.67 -11.66
CA ASN A 593 0.02 21.20 -11.77
C ASN A 593 0.60 21.47 -10.37
N GLU A 594 1.91 21.46 -10.19
CA GLU A 594 2.52 22.11 -9.03
C GLU A 594 2.65 23.62 -9.28
N ILE A 595 2.33 24.46 -8.29
CA ILE A 595 2.67 25.90 -8.31
C ILE A 595 3.70 26.23 -7.23
N GLN A 596 4.54 27.23 -7.51
CA GLN A 596 5.45 27.80 -6.53
C GLN A 596 4.69 28.81 -5.65
N GLN A 597 4.43 28.48 -4.39
CA GLN A 597 4.03 29.49 -3.41
C GLN A 597 5.30 30.06 -2.76
N THR A 598 5.68 31.26 -3.19
CA THR A 598 6.63 32.11 -2.46
C THR A 598 5.84 33.02 -1.52
N ASP A 599 5.84 32.71 -0.22
CA ASP A 599 5.29 33.61 0.78
C ASP A 599 6.20 34.82 0.98
N ASN A 600 5.74 35.99 0.57
CA ASN A 600 6.40 37.26 0.87
C ASN A 600 6.09 37.66 2.33
N TYR A 601 7.05 37.42 3.22
CA TYR A 601 7.08 37.89 4.60
C TYR A 601 7.99 39.12 4.78
#